data_AF-A0A7Y2ANB4-F1
#
_entry.id   AF-A0A7Y2ANB4-F1
#
_cell.length_a   1.000
_cell.length_b   1.000
_cell.length_c   1.000
_cell.angle_alpha   90.00
_cell.angle_beta   90.00
_cell.angle_gamma   90.00
#
_symmetry.space_group_name_H-M   'P 1'
#
loop_
_entity.id
_entity.type
_entity.pdbx_description
1 polymer ?
#
loop_
_entity_poly.entity_id
_entity_poly.type
_entity_poly.pdbx_seq_one_letter_code
_entity_poly.pdbx_strand_id
1 'polypeptide(L)'
;MPKSVIVNLLHLFAIACLLIVCSGCPRNADNTVTVVLQGESMLTQQVAQHVAPSLLDDANWSHLTWSQWGWGNVKLTIAPVTDPESMRDRIGFGDVTKIEGRTVYVKVSPIRGTLAVIYARTIKVISDLFAR
;
A
#
# COMPACT_ATOMS: atom_id res chain seq x y z
N MET A 1 -30.67 -47.96 -10.24
CA MET A 1 -30.23 -46.92 -9.27
C MET A 1 -31.13 -45.70 -9.42
N PRO A 2 -31.86 -45.28 -8.37
CA PRO A 2 -32.90 -44.27 -8.50
C PRO A 2 -32.29 -42.87 -8.69
N LYS A 3 -32.73 -42.19 -9.75
CA LYS A 3 -32.29 -40.85 -10.21
C LYS A 3 -32.47 -39.74 -9.15
N SER A 4 -33.21 -40.01 -8.07
CA SER A 4 -33.48 -39.08 -6.98
C SER A 4 -32.28 -38.82 -6.05
N VAL A 5 -31.33 -39.75 -5.92
CA VAL A 5 -30.18 -39.59 -5.01
C VAL A 5 -29.15 -38.60 -5.57
N ILE A 6 -28.97 -38.57 -6.88
CA ILE A 6 -27.99 -37.71 -7.56
C ILE A 6 -28.39 -36.24 -7.47
N VAL A 7 -29.69 -35.94 -7.54
CA VAL A 7 -30.19 -34.56 -7.48
C VAL A 7 -30.01 -33.97 -6.08
N ASN A 8 -30.25 -34.75 -5.02
CA ASN A 8 -30.04 -34.27 -3.65
C ASN A 8 -28.56 -34.03 -3.32
N LEU A 9 -27.65 -34.82 -3.88
CA LEU A 9 -26.21 -34.63 -3.68
C LEU A 9 -25.68 -33.36 -4.36
N LEU A 10 -26.21 -33.01 -5.55
CA LEU A 10 -25.83 -31.79 -6.27
C LEU A 10 -26.25 -30.51 -5.54
N HIS A 11 -27.42 -30.50 -4.91
CA HIS A 11 -27.92 -29.34 -4.16
C HIS A 11 -27.11 -29.11 -2.88
N LEU A 12 -26.72 -30.19 -2.18
CA LEU A 12 -25.86 -30.10 -0.99
C LEU A 12 -24.45 -29.57 -1.32
N PHE A 13 -23.88 -29.94 -2.47
CA PHE A 13 -22.58 -29.44 -2.92
C PHE A 13 -22.63 -27.95 -3.31
N ALA A 14 -23.71 -27.50 -3.96
CA ALA A 14 -23.87 -26.10 -4.35
C ALA A 14 -23.95 -25.16 -3.12
N ILE A 15 -24.62 -25.58 -2.05
CA ILE A 15 -24.76 -24.80 -0.81
C ILE A 15 -23.45 -24.75 -0.02
N ALA A 16 -22.67 -25.85 0.00
CA ALA A 16 -21.37 -25.89 0.66
C ALA A 16 -20.33 -24.99 -0.04
N CYS A 17 -20.34 -24.94 -1.38
CA CYS A 17 -19.47 -24.02 -2.13
C CYS A 17 -19.85 -22.54 -1.91
N LEU A 18 -21.13 -22.23 -1.70
CA LEU A 18 -21.56 -20.85 -1.44
C LEU A 18 -21.08 -20.34 -0.07
N LEU A 19 -21.01 -21.22 0.94
CA LEU A 19 -20.60 -20.85 2.31
C LEU A 19 -19.08 -20.68 2.47
N ILE A 20 -18.27 -21.38 1.67
CA ILE A 20 -16.80 -21.26 1.71
C ILE A 20 -16.32 -19.94 1.06
N VAL A 21 -17.06 -19.39 0.10
CA VAL A 21 -16.67 -18.14 -0.59
C VAL A 21 -16.92 -16.89 0.27
N CYS A 22 -17.86 -16.92 1.22
CA CYS A 22 -18.17 -15.75 2.07
C CYS A 22 -17.36 -15.66 3.38
N SER A 23 -16.59 -16.69 3.74
CA SER A 23 -15.89 -16.76 5.04
C SER A 23 -14.45 -16.23 5.01
N GLY A 24 -13.96 -15.80 3.85
CA GLY A 24 -12.53 -15.66 3.58
C GLY A 24 -12.07 -14.28 3.11
N CYS A 25 -12.84 -13.20 3.32
CA CYS A 25 -12.28 -11.86 3.12
C CYS A 25 -11.31 -11.56 4.28
N PRO A 26 -10.00 -11.37 4.02
CA PRO A 26 -9.05 -11.11 5.08
C PRO A 26 -9.40 -9.78 5.73
N ARG A 27 -9.78 -9.82 7.01
CA ARG A 27 -10.05 -8.65 7.88
C ARG A 27 -8.88 -7.64 7.96
N ASN A 28 -7.72 -7.99 7.41
CA ASN A 28 -6.54 -7.12 7.25
C ASN A 28 -6.59 -6.24 5.98
N ALA A 29 -7.32 -6.63 4.94
CA ALA A 29 -7.46 -5.81 3.73
C ALA A 29 -8.21 -4.50 4.02
N ASP A 30 -9.15 -4.52 4.96
CA ASP A 30 -10.01 -3.38 5.28
C ASP A 30 -9.26 -2.19 5.86
N ASN A 31 -8.09 -2.41 6.48
CA ASN A 31 -7.26 -1.36 7.10
C ASN A 31 -5.95 -1.10 6.34
N THR A 32 -5.78 -1.64 5.14
CA THR A 32 -4.54 -1.47 4.37
C THR A 32 -4.76 -0.46 3.25
N VAL A 33 -3.86 0.51 3.09
CA VAL A 33 -3.83 1.43 1.95
C VAL A 33 -2.66 1.11 1.05
N THR A 34 -2.91 1.07 -0.25
CA THR A 34 -1.90 0.93 -1.28
C THR A 34 -1.56 2.30 -1.84
N VAL A 35 -0.31 2.75 -1.78
CA VAL A 35 0.17 3.95 -2.46
C VAL A 35 0.99 3.53 -3.67
N VAL A 36 0.56 3.90 -4.87
CA VAL A 36 1.25 3.64 -6.13
C VAL A 36 1.98 4.89 -6.57
N LEU A 37 3.31 4.86 -6.49
CA LEU A 37 4.19 5.89 -7.00
C LEU A 37 4.44 5.65 -8.49
N GLN A 38 4.02 6.61 -9.30
CA GLN A 38 4.19 6.62 -10.74
C GLN A 38 5.26 7.64 -11.11
N GLY A 39 6.34 7.16 -11.71
CA GLY A 39 7.39 8.00 -12.27
C GLY A 39 8.23 7.20 -13.27
N GLU A 40 9.12 7.90 -13.97
CA GLU A 40 9.82 7.34 -15.13
C GLU A 40 11.32 7.10 -14.87
N SER A 41 11.78 7.14 -13.61
CA SER A 41 13.23 7.14 -13.34
C SER A 41 13.64 6.54 -11.99
N MET A 42 14.96 6.41 -11.81
CA MET A 42 15.62 6.04 -10.54
C MET A 42 15.20 6.94 -9.36
N LEU A 43 14.72 8.15 -9.64
CA LEU A 43 14.24 9.08 -8.62
C LEU A 43 13.06 8.48 -7.85
N THR A 44 12.12 7.78 -8.51
CA THR A 44 10.96 7.18 -7.84
C THR A 44 11.39 6.16 -6.79
N GLN A 45 12.43 5.38 -7.10
CA GLN A 45 12.95 4.38 -6.18
C GLN A 45 13.63 5.01 -4.96
N GLN A 46 14.45 6.04 -5.17
CA GLN A 46 15.12 6.74 -4.07
C GLN A 46 14.12 7.47 -3.18
N VAL A 47 13.11 8.11 -3.77
CA VAL A 47 12.00 8.73 -3.05
C VAL A 47 11.27 7.68 -2.21
N ALA A 48 10.94 6.53 -2.78
CA ALA A 48 10.31 5.44 -2.02
C ALA A 48 11.17 5.00 -0.83
N GLN A 49 12.46 4.76 -1.02
CA GLN A 49 13.35 4.28 0.05
C GLN A 49 13.54 5.28 1.18
N HIS A 50 13.52 6.57 0.89
CA HIS A 50 13.79 7.62 1.87
C HIS A 50 12.53 8.24 2.49
N VAL A 51 11.41 8.19 1.78
CA VAL A 51 10.19 8.92 2.16
C VAL A 51 9.04 7.96 2.50
N ALA A 52 9.06 6.69 2.08
CA ALA A 52 8.07 5.71 2.56
C ALA A 52 8.01 5.63 4.09
N PRO A 53 9.12 5.77 4.84
CA PRO A 53 9.04 5.83 6.29
C PRO A 53 8.29 7.05 6.85
N SER A 54 8.39 8.22 6.20
CA SER A 54 7.69 9.42 6.67
C SER A 54 6.17 9.37 6.40
N LEU A 55 5.72 8.38 5.63
CA LEU A 55 4.29 8.07 5.46
C LEU A 55 3.73 7.24 6.62
N LEU A 56 4.57 6.80 7.54
CA LEU A 56 4.18 6.06 8.75
C LEU A 56 4.28 6.97 9.96
N ASP A 57 3.48 6.68 10.97
CA ASP A 57 3.73 7.20 12.32
C ASP A 57 4.83 6.35 12.96
N ASP A 58 5.68 6.94 13.79
CA ASP A 58 6.94 6.35 14.30
C ASP A 58 6.80 4.95 14.96
N ALA A 59 5.58 4.52 15.29
CA ALA A 59 5.27 3.22 15.88
C ALA A 59 4.96 2.07 14.88
N ASN A 60 4.84 2.33 13.57
CA ASN A 60 4.21 1.38 12.61
C ASN A 60 5.11 0.84 11.48
N TRP A 61 6.43 0.89 11.65
CA TRP A 61 7.41 0.49 10.62
C TRP A 61 7.26 -0.97 10.14
N SER A 62 6.82 -1.89 10.99
CA SER A 62 6.61 -3.31 10.67
C SER A 62 5.47 -3.56 9.68
N HIS A 63 4.65 -2.56 9.38
CA HIS A 63 3.46 -2.68 8.55
C HIS A 63 3.58 -2.02 7.17
N LEU A 64 4.79 -1.56 6.83
CA LEU A 64 5.14 -1.10 5.49
C LEU A 64 5.69 -2.26 4.67
N THR A 65 5.03 -2.58 3.57
CA THR A 65 5.62 -3.43 2.54
C THR A 65 5.78 -2.64 1.25
N TRP A 66 6.85 -2.88 0.51
CA TRP A 66 7.09 -2.22 -0.76
C TRP A 66 7.43 -3.24 -1.84
N SER A 67 6.93 -2.99 -3.05
CA SER A 67 7.23 -3.80 -4.24
C SER A 67 7.44 -2.90 -5.45
N GLN A 68 8.37 -3.29 -6.32
CA GLN A 68 8.68 -2.57 -7.55
C GLN A 68 8.25 -3.40 -8.76
N TRP A 69 7.65 -2.76 -9.77
CA TRP A 69 7.39 -3.39 -11.07
C TRP A 69 7.60 -2.37 -12.19
N GLY A 70 8.11 -2.87 -13.32
CA GLY A 70 8.48 -2.01 -14.44
C GLY A 70 9.56 -0.98 -14.09
N TRP A 71 9.82 -0.09 -15.04
CA TRP A 71 10.76 1.00 -14.85
C TRP A 71 10.04 2.16 -14.15
N GLY A 72 10.45 2.47 -12.93
CA GLY A 72 10.03 3.69 -12.22
C GLY A 72 8.71 3.64 -11.44
N ASN A 73 8.01 2.49 -11.38
CA ASN A 73 6.81 2.36 -10.54
C ASN A 73 7.10 1.60 -9.24
N VAL A 74 6.63 2.15 -8.13
CA VAL A 74 6.77 1.56 -6.79
C VAL A 74 5.41 1.52 -6.11
N LYS A 75 5.11 0.42 -5.42
CA LYS A 75 3.90 0.22 -4.62
C LYS A 75 4.34 0.14 -3.20
N LEU A 76 3.75 0.98 -2.38
CA LEU A 76 3.85 0.95 -0.93
C LEU A 76 2.51 0.45 -0.43
N THR A 77 2.53 -0.48 0.49
CA THR A 77 1.34 -0.98 1.17
C THR A 77 1.52 -0.66 2.63
N ILE A 78 0.59 0.15 3.16
CA ILE A 78 0.66 0.75 4.48
C ILE A 78 -0.53 0.25 5.29
N ALA A 79 -0.28 -0.26 6.48
CA ALA A 79 -1.30 -0.61 7.45
C ALA A 79 -0.85 -0.20 8.87
N PRO A 80 -1.78 -0.07 9.83
CA PRO A 80 -3.20 0.18 9.61
C PRO A 80 -3.42 1.65 9.19
N VAL A 81 -4.34 1.88 8.26
CA VAL A 81 -4.83 3.22 7.88
C VAL A 81 -6.35 3.18 7.99
N THR A 82 -6.95 4.03 8.82
CA THR A 82 -8.41 4.07 8.96
C THR A 82 -9.05 4.72 7.73
N ASP A 83 -8.56 5.89 7.36
CA ASP A 83 -9.08 6.68 6.24
C ASP A 83 -8.01 6.84 5.13
N PRO A 84 -8.23 6.29 3.91
CA PRO A 84 -7.32 6.47 2.79
C PRO A 84 -7.10 7.92 2.36
N GLU A 85 -8.10 8.80 2.55
CA GLU A 85 -8.01 10.21 2.16
C GLU A 85 -6.97 10.96 3.01
N SER A 86 -6.80 10.57 4.28
CA SER A 86 -5.75 11.12 5.16
C SER A 86 -4.32 10.96 4.62
N MET A 87 -4.10 10.01 3.69
CA MET A 87 -2.78 9.85 3.06
C MET A 87 -2.43 11.02 2.14
N ARG A 88 -3.42 11.77 1.60
CA ARG A 88 -3.16 12.92 0.73
C ARG A 88 -2.29 13.95 1.42
N ASP A 89 -2.59 14.25 2.67
CA ASP A 89 -1.89 15.28 3.45
C ASP A 89 -0.49 14.83 3.88
N ARG A 90 -0.26 13.52 3.95
CA ARG A 90 1.04 12.93 4.33
C ARG A 90 2.01 12.84 3.15
N ILE A 91 1.50 12.84 1.92
CA ILE A 91 2.31 12.72 0.71
C ILE A 91 2.86 14.11 0.32
N GLY A 92 4.02 14.46 0.86
CA GLY A 92 4.68 15.75 0.58
C GLY A 92 5.59 15.80 -0.66
N PHE A 93 5.77 14.68 -1.37
CA PHE A 93 6.83 14.50 -2.37
C PHE A 93 6.32 14.31 -3.81
N GLY A 94 5.01 14.29 -4.00
CA GLY A 94 4.36 14.12 -5.29
C GLY A 94 2.96 14.70 -5.29
N ASP A 95 2.27 14.52 -6.41
CA ASP A 95 0.88 14.95 -6.56
C ASP A 95 -0.02 13.72 -6.57
N VAL A 96 -1.03 13.70 -5.70
CA VAL A 96 -2.04 12.63 -5.69
C VAL A 96 -2.91 12.80 -6.93
N THR A 97 -2.81 11.88 -7.88
CA THR A 97 -3.52 11.96 -9.16
C THR A 97 -4.93 11.42 -9.07
N LYS A 98 -5.14 10.36 -8.28
CA LYS A 98 -6.45 9.76 -8.02
C LYS A 98 -6.44 8.87 -6.78
N ILE A 99 -7.61 8.67 -6.18
CA ILE A 99 -7.84 7.67 -5.13
C ILE A 99 -8.96 6.74 -5.60
N GLU A 100 -8.67 5.44 -5.64
CA GLU A 100 -9.60 4.39 -6.05
C GLU A 100 -9.74 3.39 -4.89
N GLY A 101 -10.84 3.54 -4.13
CA GLY A 101 -11.06 2.77 -2.91
C GLY A 101 -9.95 3.03 -1.89
N ARG A 102 -9.12 2.02 -1.65
CA ARG A 102 -7.96 2.09 -0.74
C ARG A 102 -6.62 2.19 -1.45
N THR A 103 -6.64 2.51 -2.75
CA THR A 103 -5.44 2.73 -3.56
C THR A 103 -5.28 4.21 -3.88
N VAL A 104 -4.15 4.79 -3.49
CA VAL A 104 -3.77 6.19 -3.74
C VAL A 104 -2.70 6.21 -4.82
N TYR A 105 -2.96 6.89 -5.93
CA TYR A 105 -2.00 7.04 -7.01
C TYR A 105 -1.30 8.38 -6.89
N VAL A 106 0.02 8.35 -6.94
CA VAL A 106 0.87 9.53 -6.74
C VAL A 106 1.81 9.65 -7.91
N LYS A 107 1.78 10.78 -8.60
CA LYS A 107 2.81 11.12 -9.58
C LYS A 107 3.98 11.78 -8.85
N VAL A 108 5.17 11.21 -8.97
CA VAL A 108 6.36 11.79 -8.31
C VAL A 108 6.79 13.03 -9.09
N SER A 109 6.78 14.19 -8.42
CA SER A 109 7.32 15.42 -8.99
C SER A 109 8.85 15.38 -8.89
N PRO A 110 9.60 15.62 -9.99
CA PRO A 110 11.06 15.52 -9.97
C PRO A 110 11.73 16.43 -8.92
N ILE A 111 11.23 17.66 -8.79
CA ILE A 111 11.77 18.65 -7.87
C ILE A 111 11.41 18.28 -6.43
N ARG A 112 10.13 18.02 -6.14
CA ARG A 112 9.67 17.69 -4.78
C ARG A 112 10.23 16.36 -4.29
N GLY A 113 10.33 15.36 -5.17
CA GLY A 113 10.97 14.08 -4.87
C GLY A 113 12.44 14.24 -4.49
N THR A 114 13.20 15.02 -5.28
CA THR A 114 14.61 15.31 -4.97
C THR A 114 14.75 16.02 -3.61
N LEU A 115 13.93 17.06 -3.37
CA LEU A 115 13.94 17.78 -2.09
C LEU A 115 13.58 16.88 -0.91
N ALA A 116 12.57 16.02 -1.06
CA ALA A 116 12.17 15.08 0.00
C ALA A 116 13.30 14.08 0.34
N VAL A 117 14.03 13.59 -0.67
CA VAL A 117 15.20 12.73 -0.46
C VAL A 117 16.32 13.47 0.28
N ILE A 118 16.63 14.71 -0.12
CA ILE A 118 17.66 15.53 0.55
C ILE A 118 17.27 15.77 2.00
N TYR A 119 16.02 16.17 2.25
CA TYR A 119 15.52 16.46 3.58
C TYR A 119 15.59 15.24 4.52
N ALA A 120 15.10 14.09 4.06
CA ALA A 120 15.14 12.83 4.82
C ALA A 120 16.59 12.42 5.17
N ARG A 121 17.53 12.58 4.24
CA ARG A 121 18.95 12.29 4.49
C ARG A 121 19.56 13.24 5.52
N THR A 122 19.27 14.54 5.42
CA THR A 122 19.79 15.54 6.36
C THR A 122 19.28 15.29 7.78
N ILE A 123 17.98 15.00 7.96
CA ILE A 123 17.43 14.65 9.28
C ILE A 123 18.13 13.42 9.83
N LYS A 124 18.33 12.38 9.02
CA LYS A 124 19.01 11.16 9.47
C LYS A 124 20.40 11.46 10.00
N VAL A 125 21.21 12.22 9.25
CA VAL A 125 22.56 12.60 9.68
C VAL A 125 22.54 13.37 11.01
N ILE A 126 21.62 14.32 11.15
CA ILE A 126 21.45 15.11 12.37
C ILE A 126 21.06 14.20 13.55
N SER A 127 20.07 13.32 13.35
CA SER A 127 19.63 12.37 14.39
C SER A 127 20.78 11.46 14.85
N ASP A 128 21.55 10.92 13.90
CA ASP A 128 22.70 10.04 14.18
C ASP A 128 23.85 10.78 14.92
N LEU A 129 23.98 12.10 14.70
CA LEU A 129 24.94 12.96 15.41
C LEU A 129 24.53 13.22 16.85
N PHE A 130 23.23 13.40 17.12
CA PHE A 130 22.70 13.69 18.46
C PHE A 130 22.35 12.44 19.28
N ALA A 131 22.35 11.25 18.68
CA ALA A 131 22.14 9.97 19.35
C ALA A 131 23.44 9.38 19.97
N ARG A 132 24.57 10.10 19.88
CA ARG A 132 25.87 9.73 20.46
C ARG A 132 26.20 10.59 21.67
#